data_AF-A0A5N4B4Q9-F1
#
_entry.id   AF-A0A5N4B4Q9-F1
#
_cell.length_a   1.000
_cell.length_b   1.000
_cell.length_c   1.000
_cell.angle_alpha   90.00
_cell.angle_beta   90.00
_cell.angle_gamma   90.00
#
_symmetry.space_group_name_H-M   'P 1'
#
loop_
_entity.id
_entity.type
_entity.pdbx_description
1 polymer ?
#
loop_
_entity_poly.entity_id
_entity_poly.type
_entity_poly.pdbx_seq_one_letter_code
_entity_poly.pdbx_strand_id
1 'polypeptide(L)'
;MDNLDELLSIVTIVVAAGWWYTNSRRHRRFAVRPVNRHRERMGLYRSIKMMYRSDFPHFFKYTRMYPSLFDKLLNLVGTHLLKDPTKRPIDPPQRLIITLQGVFNAGDVL
;
A
#
# COMPACT_ATOMS: atom_id res chain seq x y z
N MET A 1 20.88 16.37 -47.98
CA MET A 1 19.52 16.10 -47.47
C MET A 1 19.55 14.80 -46.68
N ASP A 2 20.12 13.74 -47.26
CA ASP A 2 20.24 12.39 -46.70
C ASP A 2 20.71 12.28 -45.23
N ASN A 3 21.76 12.99 -44.81
CA ASN A 3 22.27 12.90 -43.43
C ASN A 3 21.34 13.54 -42.37
N LEU A 4 20.58 14.58 -42.76
CA LEU A 4 19.65 15.25 -41.85
C LEU A 4 18.41 14.38 -41.65
N ASP A 5 17.93 13.77 -42.74
CA ASP A 5 16.80 12.85 -42.71
C ASP A 5 17.14 11.58 -41.91
N GLU A 6 18.38 11.09 -42.02
CA GLU A 6 18.89 9.96 -41.23
C GLU A 6 18.93 10.31 -39.73
N LEU A 7 19.44 11.49 -39.36
CA LEU A 7 19.43 11.95 -37.97
C LEU A 7 18.01 12.12 -37.42
N LEU A 8 17.09 12.69 -38.19
CA LEU A 8 15.69 12.82 -37.80
C LEU A 8 15.04 11.45 -37.58
N SER A 9 15.34 10.47 -38.44
CA SER A 9 14.84 9.11 -38.29
C SER A 9 15.28 8.46 -36.98
N ILE A 10 16.56 8.59 -36.61
CA ILE A 10 17.11 8.03 -35.36
C ILE A 10 16.45 8.68 -34.14
N VAL A 11 16.29 10.00 -34.14
CA VAL A 11 15.64 10.73 -33.05
C VAL A 11 14.19 10.27 -32.86
N THR A 12 13.44 10.10 -33.95
CA THR A 12 12.04 9.63 -33.84
C THR A 12 11.93 8.22 -33.30
N ILE A 13 12.83 7.30 -33.69
CA ILE A 13 12.85 5.92 -33.18
C ILE A 13 13.18 5.91 -31.68
N VAL A 14 14.16 6.70 -31.24
CA VAL A 14 14.55 6.78 -29.82
C VAL A 14 13.41 7.35 -28.97
N VAL A 15 12.75 8.41 -29.44
CA VAL A 15 11.59 9.00 -28.76
C VAL A 15 10.43 8.01 -28.71
N ALA A 16 10.12 7.32 -29.81
CA ALA A 16 9.05 6.33 -29.88
C ALA A 16 9.33 5.12 -28.96
N ALA A 17 10.58 4.64 -28.92
CA ALA A 17 11.01 3.56 -28.03
C ALA A 17 10.91 3.97 -26.56
N GLY A 18 11.32 5.19 -26.20
CA GLY A 18 11.16 5.75 -24.86
C GLY A 18 9.69 5.90 -24.44
N TRP A 19 8.85 6.38 -25.35
CA TRP A 19 7.40 6.45 -25.14
C TRP A 19 6.80 5.04 -24.96
N TRP A 20 7.15 4.08 -25.81
CA TRP A 20 6.68 2.70 -25.70
C TRP A 20 7.11 2.02 -24.40
N TYR A 21 8.36 2.20 -23.97
CA TYR A 21 8.90 1.66 -22.72
C TYR A 21 8.16 2.21 -21.49
N THR A 22 7.84 3.51 -21.48
CA THR A 22 7.12 4.14 -20.38
C THR A 22 5.62 3.77 -20.38
N ASN A 23 5.01 3.63 -21.57
CA ASN A 23 3.58 3.40 -21.75
C ASN A 23 3.18 1.91 -21.71
N SER A 24 4.13 0.98 -21.79
CA SER A 24 3.89 -0.47 -21.71
C SER A 24 3.61 -0.98 -20.29
N ARG A 25 3.52 -0.10 -19.29
CA ARG A 25 3.09 -0.48 -17.95
C ARG A 25 1.60 -0.80 -18.00
N ARG A 26 1.23 -2.04 -17.63
CA ARG A 26 -0.17 -2.49 -17.51
C ARG A 26 -1.02 -1.41 -16.85
N HIS A 27 -1.92 -0.81 -17.65
CA HIS A 27 -2.89 0.15 -17.14
C HIS A 27 -3.78 -0.56 -16.12
N ARG A 28 -3.54 -0.29 -14.83
CA ARG A 28 -4.44 -0.74 -13.78
C ARG A 28 -5.77 -0.01 -13.97
N ARG A 29 -6.86 -0.75 -14.26
CA ARG A 29 -8.23 -0.20 -14.34
C ARG A 29 -8.57 0.68 -13.13
N PHE A 30 -8.06 0.31 -11.95
CA PHE A 30 -8.16 1.10 -10.73
C PHE A 30 -6.85 1.05 -9.95
N ALA A 31 -6.27 2.22 -9.62
CA ALA A 31 -5.18 2.32 -8.66
C ALA A 31 -5.65 1.97 -7.23
N VAL A 32 -6.83 2.46 -6.86
CA VAL A 32 -7.57 2.12 -5.63
C VAL A 32 -8.99 1.71 -6.02
N ARG A 33 -9.45 0.56 -5.53
CA ARG A 33 -10.80 0.07 -5.78
C ARG A 33 -11.85 1.07 -5.23
N PRO A 34 -12.98 1.29 -5.92
CA PRO A 34 -14.03 2.24 -5.46
C PRO A 34 -14.45 2.05 -4.00
N VAL A 35 -14.64 0.80 -3.56
CA VAL A 35 -14.97 0.45 -2.17
C VAL A 35 -13.96 0.94 -1.13
N ASN A 36 -12.69 1.07 -1.52
CA ASN A 36 -11.60 1.51 -0.63
C ASN A 36 -11.31 3.01 -0.73
N ARG A 37 -11.99 3.77 -1.61
CA ARG A 37 -11.77 5.22 -1.76
C ARG A 37 -12.18 6.00 -0.51
N HIS A 38 -13.12 5.48 0.26
CA HIS A 38 -13.64 6.13 1.47
C HIS A 38 -13.29 5.35 2.73
N ARG A 39 -12.19 4.58 2.69
CA ARG A 39 -11.76 3.72 3.82
C ARG A 39 -11.66 4.45 5.16
N GLU A 40 -11.31 5.74 5.17
CA GLU A 40 -11.26 6.55 6.40
C GLU A 40 -12.63 6.75 7.06
N ARG A 41 -13.70 6.72 6.25
CA ARG A 41 -15.10 6.76 6.70
C ARG A 41 -15.68 5.37 6.94
N MET A 42 -15.01 4.31 6.50
CA MET A 42 -15.46 2.93 6.68
C MET A 42 -15.24 2.49 8.13
N GLY A 43 -16.17 1.66 8.62
CA GLY A 43 -16.18 1.19 10.01
C GLY A 43 -14.85 0.59 10.43
N LEU A 44 -14.26 -0.31 9.64
CA LEU A 44 -13.02 -1.00 9.97
C LEU A 44 -11.86 -0.06 10.33
N TYR A 45 -11.63 0.99 9.53
CA TYR A 45 -10.53 1.94 9.76
C TYR A 45 -10.73 2.70 11.08
N ARG A 46 -11.96 3.13 11.36
CA ARG A 46 -12.33 3.86 12.57
C ARG A 46 -12.28 2.95 13.80
N SER A 47 -12.83 1.74 13.69
CA SER A 47 -12.82 0.72 14.74
C SER A 47 -11.40 0.37 15.16
N ILE A 48 -10.47 0.18 14.22
CA ILE A 48 -9.06 -0.10 14.54
C ILE A 48 -8.45 1.01 15.40
N LYS A 49 -8.66 2.28 15.02
CA LYS A 49 -8.15 3.41 15.80
C LYS A 49 -8.79 3.51 17.18
N MET A 50 -10.08 3.22 17.30
CA MET A 50 -10.79 3.21 18.58
C MET A 50 -10.29 2.08 19.49
N MET A 51 -10.21 0.85 18.98
CA MET A 51 -9.69 -0.30 19.73
C MET A 51 -8.31 0.00 20.32
N TYR A 52 -7.41 0.52 19.51
CA TYR A 52 -6.06 0.86 19.95
C TYR A 52 -6.02 1.93 21.05
N ARG A 53 -6.98 2.85 21.10
CA ARG A 53 -6.97 3.99 22.06
C ARG A 53 -7.78 3.76 23.33
N SER A 54 -8.91 3.07 23.23
CA SER A 54 -9.92 3.05 24.30
C SER A 54 -10.42 1.65 24.66
N ASP A 55 -10.14 0.63 23.84
CA ASP A 55 -10.65 -0.73 24.08
C ASP A 55 -9.52 -1.76 23.91
N PHE A 56 -8.62 -1.76 24.90
CA PHE A 56 -7.48 -2.67 24.93
C PHE A 56 -7.85 -4.16 24.95
N PRO A 57 -8.91 -4.61 25.66
CA PRO A 57 -9.36 -6.00 25.58
C PRO A 57 -9.75 -6.40 24.16
N HIS A 58 -10.50 -5.55 23.46
CA HIS A 58 -10.88 -5.85 22.08
C HIS A 58 -9.69 -5.77 21.12
N PHE A 59 -8.78 -4.80 21.32
CA PHE A 59 -7.52 -4.73 20.58
C PHE A 59 -6.68 -5.99 20.75
N PHE A 60 -6.56 -6.51 21.97
CA PHE A 60 -5.85 -7.75 22.26
C PHE A 60 -6.53 -8.95 21.60
N LYS A 61 -7.86 -9.06 21.65
CA LYS A 61 -8.59 -10.13 20.94
C LYS A 61 -8.34 -10.08 19.43
N TYR A 62 -8.26 -8.88 18.88
CA TYR A 62 -8.11 -8.65 17.43
C TYR A 62 -6.68 -8.87 16.92
N THR A 63 -5.68 -8.45 17.68
CA THR A 63 -4.26 -8.46 17.28
C THR A 63 -3.41 -9.49 18.01
N ARG A 64 -3.97 -10.15 19.03
CA ARG A 64 -3.28 -11.04 19.99
C ARG A 64 -2.08 -10.40 20.68
N MET A 65 -2.04 -9.06 20.74
CA MET A 65 -0.95 -8.29 21.33
C MET A 65 -1.45 -7.11 22.13
N TYR A 66 -0.67 -6.73 23.16
CA TYR A 66 -0.89 -5.49 23.88
C TYR A 66 -0.40 -4.29 23.05
N PRO A 67 -1.00 -3.09 23.20
CA PRO A 67 -0.58 -1.89 22.48
C PRO A 67 0.91 -1.59 22.61
N SER A 68 1.49 -1.78 23.80
CA SER A 68 2.93 -1.55 24.04
C SER A 68 3.83 -2.49 23.25
N LEU A 69 3.44 -3.77 23.08
CA LEU A 69 4.16 -4.72 22.25
C LEU A 69 3.96 -4.40 20.76
N PHE A 70 2.74 -4.02 20.39
CA PHE A 70 2.42 -3.58 19.05
C PHE A 70 3.27 -2.38 18.63
N ASP A 71 3.45 -1.40 19.50
CA ASP A 71 4.27 -0.21 19.23
C ASP A 71 5.75 -0.57 19.04
N LYS A 72 6.27 -1.51 19.85
CA LYS A 72 7.64 -2.03 19.67
C LYS A 72 7.79 -2.71 18.31
N LEU A 73 6.83 -3.56 17.93
CA LEU A 73 6.84 -4.21 16.63
C LEU A 73 6.73 -3.18 15.50
N LEU A 74 5.85 -2.20 15.64
CA LEU A 74 5.67 -1.13 14.68
C LEU A 74 6.96 -0.30 14.53
N ASN A 75 7.71 -0.06 15.59
CA ASN A 75 8.99 0.63 15.50
C ASN A 75 10.05 -0.18 14.73
N LEU A 76 10.04 -1.50 14.87
CA LEU A 76 10.97 -2.38 14.16
C LEU A 76 10.64 -2.49 12.65
N VAL A 77 9.35 -2.58 12.31
CA VAL A 77 8.90 -2.89 10.93
C VAL A 77 8.36 -1.65 10.20
N GLY A 78 8.14 -0.54 10.91
CA GLY A 78 7.42 0.64 10.42
C GLY A 78 8.07 1.28 9.19
N THR A 79 9.39 1.31 9.13
CA THR A 79 10.16 1.82 7.99
C THR A 79 9.89 1.00 6.71
N HIS A 80 9.75 -0.32 6.85
CA HIS A 80 9.39 -1.23 5.75
C HIS A 80 7.91 -1.15 5.34
N LEU A 81 7.08 -0.56 6.20
CA LEU A 81 5.65 -0.35 5.97
C LEU A 81 5.34 1.03 5.36
N LEU A 82 6.36 1.88 5.14
CA LEU A 82 6.19 3.13 4.43
C LEU A 82 5.90 2.87 2.94
N LYS A 83 5.04 3.70 2.37
CA LYS A 83 4.70 3.70 0.95
C LYS A 83 4.59 5.15 0.47
N ASP A 84 4.70 5.32 -0.84
CA ASP A 84 4.57 6.60 -1.52
C ASP A 84 3.30 7.35 -1.06
N PRO A 85 3.45 8.52 -0.39
CA PRO A 85 2.33 9.26 0.19
C PRO A 85 1.38 9.82 -0.87
N THR A 86 1.86 10.07 -2.09
CA THR A 86 1.04 10.59 -3.21
C THR A 86 -0.08 9.63 -3.59
N LYS A 87 0.11 8.33 -3.32
CA LYS A 87 -0.85 7.26 -3.63
C LYS A 87 -1.87 7.02 -2.51
N ARG A 88 -1.90 7.86 -1.46
CA ARG A 88 -2.73 7.68 -0.26
C ARG A 88 -2.63 6.23 0.26
N PRO A 89 -1.46 5.77 0.70
CA PRO A 89 -1.29 4.42 1.22
C PRO A 89 -2.05 4.23 2.54
N ILE A 90 -2.35 2.98 2.90
CA ILE A 90 -2.87 2.67 4.24
C ILE A 90 -1.75 2.95 5.26
N ASP A 91 -2.10 3.54 6.39
CA ASP A 91 -1.13 3.92 7.41
C ASP A 91 -0.33 2.70 7.91
N PRO A 92 0.97 2.83 8.22
CA PRO A 92 1.80 1.72 8.70
C PRO A 92 1.19 0.91 9.86
N PRO A 93 0.63 1.53 10.92
CA PRO A 93 -0.01 0.79 12.01
C PRO A 93 -1.16 -0.09 11.53
N GLN A 94 -2.00 0.43 10.64
CA GLN A 94 -3.16 -0.30 10.15
C GLN A 94 -2.76 -1.44 9.22
N ARG A 95 -1.73 -1.24 8.41
CA ARG A 95 -1.16 -2.31 7.59
C ARG A 95 -0.68 -3.45 8.47
N LEU A 96 0.04 -3.13 9.55
CA LEU A 96 0.51 -4.12 10.50
C LEU A 96 -0.65 -4.91 11.12
N ILE A 97 -1.71 -4.22 11.56
CA ILE A 97 -2.91 -4.86 12.13
C ILE A 97 -3.58 -5.83 11.14
N ILE A 98 -3.77 -5.41 9.88
CA ILE A 98 -4.36 -6.26 8.85
C ILE A 98 -3.47 -7.48 8.58
N THR A 99 -2.14 -7.29 8.54
CA THR A 99 -1.19 -8.38 8.35
C THR A 99 -1.26 -9.38 9.50
N LEU A 100 -1.25 -8.91 10.74
CA LEU A 100 -1.36 -9.76 11.93
C LEU A 100 -2.65 -10.56 11.91
N GLN A 101 -3.78 -9.91 11.63
CA GLN A 101 -5.06 -10.59 11.52
C GLN A 101 -5.03 -11.69 10.46
N GLY A 102 -4.44 -11.43 9.29
CA GLY A 102 -4.30 -12.45 8.24
C GLY A 102 -3.45 -13.64 8.68
N VAL A 103 -2.33 -13.40 9.36
CA VAL A 103 -1.42 -14.46 9.83
C VAL A 103 -2.07 -15.30 10.93
N PHE A 104 -2.70 -14.67 11.94
CA PHE A 104 -3.36 -15.40 13.02
C PHE A 104 -4.56 -16.19 12.52
N ASN A 105 -5.40 -15.58 11.68
CA ASN A 105 -6.57 -16.27 11.14
C ASN A 105 -6.17 -17.41 10.21
N ALA A 106 -5.02 -17.34 9.52
CA ALA A 106 -4.54 -18.44 8.68
C ALA A 106 -3.95 -19.59 9.52
N GLY A 107 -3.33 -19.29 10.67
CA GLY A 107 -2.80 -20.29 11.59
C GLY A 107 -3.88 -21.11 12.31
N ASP A 108 -5.08 -20.54 12.50
CA ASP A 108 -6.22 -21.25 13.11
C ASP A 108 -6.92 -22.24 12.14
N VAL A 109 -6.55 -22.29 10.85
CA VAL A 109 -7.14 -23.18 9.82
C VAL A 109 -6.22 -24.36 9.46
N LEU A 110 -5.10 -24.52 10.17
CA LEU A 110 -4.18 -25.67 10.05
C LEU A 110 -4.21 -26.49 11.34
#